data_AF-A0A645A2J5-F1
#
_entry.id   AF-A0A645A2J5-F1
#
_cell.length_a   1.000
_cell.length_b   1.000
_cell.length_c   1.000
_cell.angle_alpha   90.00
_cell.angle_beta   90.00
_cell.angle_gamma   90.00
#
_symmetry.space_group_name_H-M   'P 1'
#
loop_
_entity.id
_entity.type
_entity.pdbx_description
1 polymer ?
#
loop_
_entity_poly.entity_id
_entity_poly.type
_entity_poly.pdbx_seq_one_letter_code
_entity_poly.pdbx_strand_id
1 'polypeptide(L)'
;MEPQDERHHVSDVRQRIAIYRGALQDAGYNGESLQPPSSAASASRPSTSTHEAFEVFARLEAAPTVLTIIDLFADQSRLRESNDFAVSCLPANNQTPRGSTRATAISVGWVEVLGVLMDRATEAVSEVTIWCEPEEDLDWLAAWPQAEIYDSDLDGGGFAVVLPEREALELMTDPSIAPVLARRVAGIRRRRRRVRRADWHNRWLWALADFGFASPSLKVEAYEGVNDVSAPDVLRLARQRTSQQKFRALLLANQPNECAICGIDVKDVLEAAHLKAHAEGGAASIENGRLLCANHHRAYDAHLYWWTGSEFAWDSPGPEPSLGRG
;
A
#
# COMPACT_ATOMS: atom_id res chain seq x y z
N MET A 1 -5.26 -24.24 19.98
CA MET A 1 -6.07 -24.13 18.75
C MET A 1 -6.28 -22.64 18.55
N GLU A 2 -5.40 -21.97 17.80
CA GLU A 2 -5.55 -20.53 17.55
C GLU A 2 -6.90 -20.26 16.87
N PRO A 3 -7.67 -19.26 17.33
CA PRO A 3 -8.94 -18.89 16.73
C PRO A 3 -8.75 -18.63 15.24
N GLN A 4 -9.72 -19.06 14.43
CA GLN A 4 -9.65 -18.92 12.97
C GLN A 4 -9.54 -17.45 12.55
N ASP A 5 -10.02 -16.51 13.37
CA ASP A 5 -9.97 -15.06 13.13
C ASP A 5 -8.54 -14.49 13.14
N GLU A 6 -7.72 -14.81 14.14
CA GLU A 6 -6.30 -14.40 14.21
C GLU A 6 -5.51 -14.88 12.99
N ARG A 7 -5.81 -16.10 12.50
CA ARG A 7 -5.15 -16.66 11.32
C ARG A 7 -5.50 -15.94 10.02
N HIS A 8 -6.69 -15.33 9.90
CA HIS A 8 -7.07 -14.55 8.72
C HIS A 8 -6.42 -13.15 8.73
N HIS A 9 -6.41 -12.46 9.88
CA HIS A 9 -5.82 -11.12 10.02
C HIS A 9 -4.30 -11.14 9.80
N VAL A 10 -3.59 -12.10 10.41
CA VAL A 10 -2.14 -12.27 10.21
C VAL A 10 -1.80 -12.65 8.76
N SER A 11 -2.70 -13.36 8.07
CA SER A 11 -2.54 -13.68 6.65
C SER A 11 -2.67 -12.43 5.75
N ASP A 12 -3.62 -11.54 6.05
CA ASP A 12 -3.83 -10.29 5.29
C ASP A 12 -2.63 -9.33 5.43
N VAL A 13 -2.14 -9.10 6.65
CA VAL A 13 -0.95 -8.25 6.89
C VAL A 13 0.26 -8.76 6.12
N ARG A 14 0.56 -10.06 6.22
CA ARG A 14 1.70 -10.66 5.50
C ARG A 14 1.56 -10.55 3.99
N GLN A 15 0.34 -10.70 3.48
CA GLN A 15 0.05 -10.55 2.06
C GLN A 15 0.27 -9.10 1.58
N ARG A 16 -0.22 -8.10 2.33
CA ARG A 16 0.01 -6.68 2.03
C ARG A 16 1.49 -6.32 2.03
N ILE A 17 2.24 -6.74 3.06
CA ILE A 17 3.69 -6.53 3.14
C ILE A 17 4.40 -7.15 1.94
N ALA A 18 4.06 -8.40 1.57
CA ALA A 18 4.66 -9.07 0.41
C ALA A 18 4.38 -8.31 -0.89
N ILE A 19 3.19 -7.73 -1.04
CA ILE A 19 2.81 -6.97 -2.24
C ILE A 19 3.56 -5.66 -2.35
N TYR A 20 3.68 -4.90 -1.27
CA TYR A 20 4.49 -3.68 -1.26
C TYR A 20 5.96 -3.98 -1.47
N ARG A 21 6.49 -5.07 -0.88
CA ARG A 21 7.86 -5.54 -1.14
C ARG A 21 8.07 -5.83 -2.61
N GLY A 22 7.19 -6.62 -3.22
CA GLY A 22 7.25 -6.89 -4.65
C GLY A 22 7.11 -5.61 -5.48
N ALA A 23 6.32 -4.62 -5.05
CA ALA A 23 6.14 -3.36 -5.79
C ALA A 23 7.44 -2.57 -5.84
N LEU A 24 8.14 -2.52 -4.70
CA LEU A 24 9.42 -1.85 -4.54
C LEU A 24 10.51 -2.57 -5.34
N GLN A 25 10.55 -3.91 -5.30
CA GLN A 25 11.51 -4.72 -6.07
C GLN A 25 11.31 -4.55 -7.59
N ASP A 26 10.08 -4.61 -8.09
CA ASP A 26 9.76 -4.36 -9.50
C ASP A 26 10.19 -2.95 -9.95
N ALA A 27 10.27 -2.00 -9.01
CA ALA A 27 10.78 -0.65 -9.22
C ALA A 27 12.30 -0.52 -9.23
N GLY A 28 13.03 -1.60 -8.93
CA GLY A 28 14.47 -1.57 -8.74
C GLY A 28 14.91 -1.17 -7.33
N TYR A 29 14.00 -1.08 -6.35
CA TYR A 29 14.35 -0.89 -4.94
C TYR A 29 14.54 -2.25 -4.27
N ASN A 30 15.76 -2.78 -4.34
CA ASN A 30 16.09 -4.14 -3.90
C ASN A 30 16.59 -4.25 -2.45
N GLY A 31 16.11 -3.39 -1.54
CA GLY A 31 16.43 -3.50 -0.10
C GLY A 31 17.93 -3.46 0.21
N GLU A 32 18.66 -2.50 -0.38
CA GLU A 32 20.04 -2.23 0.05
C GLU A 32 19.94 -1.42 1.35
N SER A 33 20.36 -1.98 2.49
CA SER A 33 20.36 -1.28 3.78
C SER A 33 21.05 0.07 3.63
N LEU A 34 20.25 1.12 3.80
CA LEU A 34 20.70 2.50 3.82
C LEU A 34 20.38 3.01 5.20
N GLN A 35 21.41 3.16 6.04
CA GLN A 35 21.21 3.82 7.33
C GLN A 35 20.51 5.16 7.11
N PRO A 36 19.30 5.36 7.66
CA PRO A 36 18.53 6.54 7.37
C PRO A 36 19.24 7.77 7.94
N PRO A 37 19.04 8.98 7.39
CA PRO A 37 19.77 10.17 7.83
C PRO A 37 19.53 10.48 9.33
N SER A 38 20.60 10.83 10.06
CA SER A 38 20.61 11.17 11.50
C SER A 38 19.60 12.27 11.88
N SER A 39 18.88 12.10 13.01
CA SER A 39 17.96 13.11 13.57
C SER A 39 18.68 14.38 14.06
N ALA A 40 19.97 14.28 14.39
CA ALA A 40 20.81 15.41 14.72
C ALA A 40 21.58 15.90 13.48
N ALA A 41 21.21 17.10 13.02
CA ALA A 41 21.91 17.99 12.08
C ALA A 41 22.39 17.43 10.72
N SER A 42 21.86 17.96 9.62
CA SER A 42 22.65 18.30 8.42
C SER A 42 21.82 19.16 7.45
N ALA A 43 22.44 20.21 6.91
CA ALA A 43 21.94 21.05 5.82
C ALA A 43 21.75 20.28 4.48
N SER A 44 21.89 18.95 4.47
CA SER A 44 21.80 18.07 3.30
C SER A 44 20.66 17.04 3.35
N ARG A 45 19.72 17.12 4.31
CA ARG A 45 18.57 16.19 4.32
C ARG A 45 17.58 16.60 3.22
N PRO A 46 17.18 15.68 2.33
CA PRO A 46 16.13 15.97 1.37
C PRO A 46 14.85 16.36 2.10
N SER A 47 14.17 17.39 1.59
CA SER A 47 12.88 17.81 2.12
C SER A 47 11.89 16.65 2.03
N THR A 48 10.99 16.53 3.02
CA THR A 48 10.09 15.37 3.16
C THR A 48 9.20 15.15 1.95
N SER A 49 8.94 16.20 1.18
CA SER A 49 8.10 16.21 -0.03
C SER A 49 8.86 15.87 -1.31
N THR A 50 10.17 15.64 -1.26
CA THR A 50 11.03 15.43 -2.46
C THR A 50 11.07 13.97 -2.90
N HIS A 51 11.42 13.76 -4.18
CA HIS A 51 11.66 12.42 -4.72
C HIS A 51 12.84 11.73 -4.05
N GLU A 52 13.92 12.48 -3.79
CA GLU A 52 15.11 11.96 -3.10
C GLU A 52 14.77 11.38 -1.72
N ALA A 53 13.91 12.05 -0.94
CA ALA A 53 13.45 11.49 0.33
C ALA A 53 12.67 10.18 0.15
N PHE A 54 11.91 10.04 -0.93
CA PHE A 54 11.20 8.81 -1.27
C PHE A 54 12.16 7.71 -1.73
N GLU A 55 13.16 8.01 -2.57
CA GLU A 55 14.14 7.02 -3.04
C GLU A 55 14.95 6.42 -1.88
N VAL A 56 15.31 7.24 -0.89
CA VAL A 56 15.95 6.76 0.34
C VAL A 56 15.00 5.86 1.10
N PHE A 57 13.75 6.28 1.31
CA PHE A 57 12.75 5.47 2.01
C PHE A 57 12.50 4.13 1.31
N ALA A 58 12.32 4.15 0.00
CA ALA A 58 11.94 2.98 -0.81
C ALA A 58 12.96 1.84 -0.74
N ARG A 59 14.22 2.14 -0.38
CA ARG A 59 15.31 1.18 -0.22
C ARG A 59 15.41 0.60 1.20
N LEU A 60 14.71 1.15 2.18
CA LEU A 60 14.75 0.68 3.57
C LEU A 60 14.10 -0.70 3.70
N GLU A 61 14.63 -1.51 4.62
CA GLU A 61 14.06 -2.83 4.90
C GLU A 61 12.62 -2.74 5.43
N ALA A 62 12.30 -1.73 6.24
CA ALA A 62 10.94 -1.50 6.75
C ALA A 62 9.98 -0.83 5.76
N ALA A 63 10.41 -0.41 4.57
CA ALA A 63 9.54 0.31 3.63
C ALA A 63 8.22 -0.44 3.31
N PRO A 64 8.21 -1.77 3.08
CA PRO A 64 6.97 -2.52 2.86
C PRO A 64 6.03 -2.47 4.06
N THR A 65 6.56 -2.61 5.28
CA THR A 65 5.79 -2.57 6.53
C THR A 65 5.19 -1.19 6.75
N VAL A 66 5.97 -0.13 6.55
CA VAL A 66 5.51 1.26 6.68
C VAL A 66 4.41 1.57 5.66
N LEU A 67 4.54 1.10 4.42
CA LEU A 67 3.49 1.23 3.40
C LEU A 67 2.21 0.52 3.81
N THR A 68 2.30 -0.70 4.37
CA THR A 68 1.13 -1.42 4.91
C THR A 68 0.45 -0.66 6.05
N ILE A 69 1.22 -0.04 6.95
CA ILE A 69 0.68 0.79 8.04
C ILE A 69 -0.06 2.01 7.46
N ILE A 70 0.53 2.72 6.48
CA ILE A 70 -0.11 3.88 5.83
C ILE A 70 -1.43 3.46 5.17
N ASP A 71 -1.41 2.33 4.45
CA ASP A 71 -2.56 1.78 3.73
C ASP A 71 -3.72 1.42 4.66
N LEU A 72 -3.44 0.58 5.67
CA LEU A 72 -4.46 0.19 6.65
C LEU A 72 -4.99 1.41 7.41
N PHE A 73 -4.12 2.33 7.84
CA PHE A 73 -4.56 3.56 8.49
C PHE A 73 -5.48 4.38 7.58
N ALA A 74 -5.12 4.54 6.30
CA ALA A 74 -5.91 5.33 5.36
C ALA A 74 -7.30 4.73 5.12
N ASP A 75 -7.40 3.40 5.05
CA ASP A 75 -8.66 2.66 4.93
C ASP A 75 -9.53 2.84 6.17
N GLN A 76 -8.98 2.62 7.37
CA GLN A 76 -9.73 2.68 8.63
C GLN A 76 -10.15 4.11 9.00
N SER A 77 -9.33 5.12 8.67
CA SER A 77 -9.56 6.52 9.08
C SER A 77 -10.40 7.35 8.11
N ARG A 78 -10.80 6.79 6.96
CA ARG A 78 -11.44 7.51 5.84
C ARG A 78 -10.60 8.69 5.33
N LEU A 79 -9.28 8.55 5.41
CA LEU A 79 -8.35 9.57 4.93
C LEU A 79 -8.55 9.82 3.43
N ARG A 80 -8.77 8.73 2.67
CA ARG A 80 -8.93 8.69 1.21
C ARG A 80 -10.12 9.49 0.67
N GLU A 81 -11.09 9.86 1.51
CA GLU A 81 -12.29 10.60 1.10
C GLU A 81 -11.99 12.08 0.71
N SER A 82 -10.80 12.60 1.03
CA SER A 82 -10.42 13.99 0.74
C SER A 82 -8.91 14.12 0.50
N ASN A 83 -8.50 15.12 -0.27
CA ASN A 83 -7.09 15.42 -0.59
C ASN A 83 -6.45 16.45 0.36
N ASP A 84 -6.99 16.61 1.57
CA ASP A 84 -6.62 17.66 2.54
C ASP A 84 -5.50 17.28 3.54
N PHE A 85 -4.92 16.10 3.39
CA PHE A 85 -3.91 15.54 4.31
C PHE A 85 -2.51 15.49 3.68
N ALA A 86 -1.46 15.53 4.49
CA ALA A 86 -0.08 15.34 4.04
C ALA A 86 0.51 14.05 4.64
N VAL A 87 1.22 13.27 3.82
CA VAL A 87 2.04 12.12 4.26
C VAL A 87 3.49 12.49 4.01
N SER A 88 4.33 12.47 5.04
CA SER A 88 5.74 12.82 4.90
C SER A 88 6.62 11.59 4.74
N CYS A 89 7.76 11.79 4.08
CA CYS A 89 8.79 10.78 3.92
C CYS A 89 10.04 11.19 4.71
N LEU A 90 10.47 10.33 5.64
CA LEU A 90 11.65 10.53 6.49
C LEU A 90 11.74 11.91 7.18
N PRO A 91 10.63 12.42 7.80
CA PRO A 91 10.62 13.75 8.37
C PRO A 91 11.64 13.90 9.50
N ALA A 92 12.30 15.05 9.54
CA ALA A 92 13.11 15.44 10.69
C ALA A 92 12.18 15.87 11.85
N ASN A 93 12.45 15.38 13.05
CA ASN A 93 11.80 15.83 14.27
C ASN A 93 12.82 15.79 15.42
N ASN A 94 13.01 16.93 16.09
CA ASN A 94 13.96 17.09 17.20
C ASN A 94 13.55 16.30 18.46
N GLN A 95 12.30 15.83 18.53
CA GLN A 95 11.77 14.99 19.59
C GLN A 95 11.95 13.49 19.31
N THR A 96 12.49 13.12 18.14
CA THR A 96 12.73 11.70 17.81
C THR A 96 13.77 11.13 18.78
N PRO A 97 13.48 9.99 19.44
CA PRO A 97 14.43 9.34 20.36
C PRO A 97 15.79 9.08 19.71
N ARG A 98 16.85 9.13 20.52
CA ARG A 98 18.20 8.82 20.05
C ARG A 98 18.26 7.36 19.63
N GLY A 99 18.74 7.10 18.41
CA GLY A 99 18.75 5.75 17.85
C GLY A 99 17.51 5.43 17.00
N SER A 100 16.51 6.30 16.97
CA SER A 100 15.31 6.14 16.13
C SER A 100 15.28 7.14 14.97
N THR A 101 14.50 6.84 13.95
CA THR A 101 14.16 7.76 12.85
C THR A 101 12.68 7.70 12.56
N ARG A 102 12.06 8.84 12.24
CA ARG A 102 10.69 8.84 11.72
C ARG A 102 10.71 8.30 10.29
N ALA A 103 10.02 7.20 10.02
CA ALA A 103 9.82 6.69 8.67
C ALA A 103 8.79 7.54 7.92
N THR A 104 7.66 7.83 8.56
CA THR A 104 6.59 8.65 8.01
C THR A 104 5.77 9.35 9.11
N ALA A 105 5.02 10.36 8.72
CA ALA A 105 3.93 10.93 9.51
C ALA A 105 2.77 11.33 8.58
N ILE A 106 1.54 11.11 9.02
CA ILE A 106 0.33 11.61 8.35
C ILE A 106 -0.22 12.75 9.18
N SER A 107 -0.59 13.83 8.49
CA SER A 107 -1.23 14.98 9.12
C SER A 107 -2.47 15.45 8.36
N VAL A 108 -3.50 15.86 9.10
CA VAL A 108 -4.73 16.47 8.60
C VAL A 108 -4.82 17.85 9.26
N GLY A 109 -5.17 18.90 8.54
CA GLY A 109 -5.24 20.25 9.14
C GLY A 109 -3.94 20.73 9.81
N TRP A 110 -2.79 20.19 9.37
CA TRP A 110 -1.46 20.37 9.97
C TRP A 110 -1.32 19.81 11.40
N VAL A 111 -2.09 18.77 11.72
CA VAL A 111 -2.05 18.04 12.99
C VAL A 111 -1.70 16.60 12.67
N GLU A 112 -0.71 16.02 13.36
CA GLU A 112 -0.37 14.61 13.18
C GLU A 112 -1.51 13.71 13.66
N VAL A 113 -1.80 12.68 12.87
CA VAL A 113 -2.80 11.64 13.15
C VAL A 113 -2.22 10.23 13.07
N LEU A 114 -1.05 10.10 12.43
CA LEU A 114 -0.22 8.89 12.41
C LEU A 114 1.26 9.27 12.43
N GLY A 115 2.06 8.53 13.17
CA GLY A 115 3.51 8.61 13.18
C GLY A 115 4.11 7.21 13.20
N VAL A 116 5.18 6.99 12.45
CA VAL A 116 5.88 5.70 12.43
C VAL A 116 7.36 5.95 12.68
N LEU A 117 7.89 5.32 13.74
CA LEU A 117 9.30 5.30 14.07
C LEU A 117 9.91 3.95 13.68
N MET A 118 11.18 4.01 13.29
CA MET A 118 12.01 2.85 13.06
C MET A 118 13.30 2.97 13.87
N ASP A 119 13.81 1.82 14.31
CA ASP A 119 15.14 1.72 14.86
C ASP A 119 16.19 1.95 13.75
N ARG A 120 17.21 2.76 14.02
CA ARG A 120 18.19 3.15 13.01
C ARG A 120 19.17 2.05 12.65
N ALA A 121 19.43 1.12 13.56
CA ALA A 121 20.44 0.10 13.38
C ALA A 121 19.89 -1.11 12.65
N THR A 122 18.65 -1.48 12.99
CA THR A 122 17.94 -2.64 12.44
C THR A 122 16.99 -2.28 11.30
N GLU A 123 16.71 -0.99 11.10
CA GLU A 123 15.70 -0.48 10.17
C GLU A 123 14.27 -0.97 10.44
N ALA A 124 14.02 -1.78 11.49
CA ALA A 124 12.70 -2.30 11.84
C ALA A 124 11.78 -1.21 12.38
N VAL A 125 10.46 -1.33 12.17
CA VAL A 125 9.50 -0.42 12.78
C VAL A 125 9.52 -0.65 14.29
N SER A 126 9.84 0.39 15.05
CA SER A 126 9.94 0.30 16.50
C SER A 126 8.61 0.69 17.16
N GLU A 127 7.98 1.75 16.67
CA GLU A 127 6.77 2.33 17.27
C GLU A 127 5.85 2.91 16.19
N VAL A 128 4.56 2.76 16.39
CA VAL A 128 3.50 3.41 15.63
C VAL A 128 2.65 4.22 16.60
N THR A 129 2.50 5.50 16.34
CA THR A 129 1.67 6.41 17.13
C THR A 129 0.42 6.78 16.35
N ILE A 130 -0.74 6.59 16.96
CA ILE A 130 -2.01 7.14 16.50
C ILE A 130 -2.50 8.17 17.50
N TRP A 131 -3.24 9.18 17.03
CA TRP A 131 -3.85 10.18 17.91
C TRP A 131 -5.35 10.00 17.97
N CYS A 132 -5.90 10.09 19.17
CA CYS A 132 -7.32 9.99 19.48
C CYS A 132 -7.91 11.37 19.83
N GLU A 133 -9.23 11.50 19.83
CA GLU A 133 -9.91 12.74 20.23
C GLU A 133 -9.79 12.99 21.76
N PRO A 134 -9.91 14.26 22.22
CA PRO A 134 -9.94 14.66 23.64
C PRO A 134 -10.86 13.86 24.56
N GLU A 135 -12.00 13.42 24.04
CA GLU A 135 -13.05 12.72 24.82
C GLU A 135 -13.19 11.26 24.40
N GLU A 136 -12.14 10.69 23.77
CA GLU A 136 -12.18 9.31 23.32
C GLU A 136 -12.19 8.34 24.52
N ASP A 137 -13.13 7.40 24.49
CA ASP A 137 -13.15 6.27 25.43
C ASP A 137 -12.07 5.27 25.04
N LEU A 138 -11.12 5.02 25.94
CA LEU A 138 -9.95 4.20 25.71
C LEU A 138 -10.07 2.77 26.27
N ASP A 139 -11.25 2.35 26.75
CA ASP A 139 -11.45 1.00 27.30
C ASP A 139 -11.11 -0.12 26.31
N TRP A 140 -11.20 0.15 24.99
CA TRP A 140 -10.79 -0.78 23.93
C TRP A 140 -9.28 -1.10 23.96
N LEU A 141 -8.45 -0.24 24.57
CA LEU A 141 -7.02 -0.50 24.76
C LEU A 141 -6.72 -1.63 25.74
N ALA A 142 -7.70 -2.08 26.53
CA ALA A 142 -7.53 -3.25 27.39
C ALA A 142 -7.17 -4.53 26.58
N ALA A 143 -7.49 -4.57 25.29
CA ALA A 143 -7.10 -5.65 24.38
C ALA A 143 -5.66 -5.53 23.84
N TRP A 144 -4.97 -4.42 24.09
CA TRP A 144 -3.68 -4.04 23.51
C TRP A 144 -2.65 -3.76 24.62
N PRO A 145 -2.10 -4.82 25.26
CA PRO A 145 -1.34 -4.69 26.50
C PRO A 145 0.03 -4.02 26.34
N GLN A 146 0.57 -3.90 25.12
CA GLN A 146 1.81 -3.15 24.86
C GLN A 146 1.54 -1.72 24.36
N ALA A 147 0.28 -1.29 24.33
CA ALA A 147 -0.07 0.09 24.04
C ALA A 147 0.28 1.00 25.22
N GLU A 148 1.02 2.06 24.93
CA GLU A 148 1.28 3.15 25.88
C GLU A 148 0.44 4.37 25.53
N ILE A 149 -0.11 5.03 26.55
CA ILE A 149 -1.01 6.16 26.41
C ILE A 149 -0.33 7.41 26.98
N TYR A 150 -0.32 8.47 26.19
CA TYR A 150 0.21 9.77 26.56
C TYR A 150 -0.83 10.86 26.32
N ASP A 151 -0.91 11.83 27.22
CA ASP A 151 -1.66 13.07 26.95
C ASP A 151 -1.04 13.80 25.76
N SER A 152 -1.88 14.31 24.87
CA SER A 152 -1.46 15.03 23.68
C SER A 152 -2.11 16.40 23.63
N ASP A 153 -1.29 17.46 23.57
CA ASP A 153 -1.76 18.83 23.39
C ASP A 153 -2.16 19.16 21.92
N LEU A 154 -2.03 18.20 21.00
CA LEU A 154 -2.34 18.41 19.58
C LEU A 154 -3.83 18.65 19.33
N ASP A 155 -4.15 19.75 18.64
CA ASP A 155 -5.51 20.12 18.24
C ASP A 155 -6.52 20.27 19.40
N GLY A 156 -6.05 20.79 20.53
CA GLY A 156 -6.90 21.07 21.69
C GLY A 156 -7.04 19.90 22.66
N GLY A 157 -6.17 18.89 22.56
CA GLY A 157 -6.10 17.78 23.51
C GLY A 157 -6.21 16.40 22.84
N GLY A 158 -6.41 15.38 23.68
CA GLY A 158 -6.54 13.99 23.26
C GLY A 158 -5.41 13.14 23.76
N PHE A 159 -5.32 11.97 23.16
CA PHE A 159 -4.39 10.95 23.58
C PHE A 159 -3.52 10.54 22.38
N ALA A 160 -2.24 10.36 22.62
CA ALA A 160 -1.35 9.64 21.74
C ALA A 160 -1.27 8.21 22.24
N VAL A 161 -1.65 7.25 21.39
CA VAL A 161 -1.51 5.82 21.64
C VAL A 161 -0.30 5.34 20.86
N VAL A 162 0.71 4.85 21.57
CA VAL A 162 1.96 4.33 21.01
C VAL A 162 1.94 2.81 21.10
N LEU A 163 2.12 2.15 19.97
CA LEU A 163 2.06 0.69 19.85
C LEU A 163 3.34 0.16 19.19
N PRO A 164 3.85 -1.02 19.58
CA PRO A 164 4.89 -1.71 18.82
C PRO A 164 4.35 -2.17 17.46
N GLU A 165 5.25 -2.44 16.50
CA GLU A 165 4.91 -2.82 15.11
C GLU A 165 3.80 -3.87 15.03
N ARG A 166 3.92 -4.95 15.81
CA ARG A 166 3.01 -6.09 15.77
C ARG A 166 1.58 -5.69 16.18
N GLU A 167 1.43 -5.10 17.37
CA GLU A 167 0.10 -4.68 17.86
C GLU A 167 -0.50 -3.59 16.99
N ALA A 168 0.32 -2.69 16.43
CA ALA A 168 -0.16 -1.66 15.51
C ALA A 168 -0.76 -2.27 14.23
N LEU A 169 -0.08 -3.25 13.62
CA LEU A 169 -0.57 -3.93 12.43
C LEU A 169 -1.83 -4.75 12.72
N GLU A 170 -1.85 -5.49 13.82
CA GLU A 170 -3.03 -6.26 14.26
C GLU A 170 -4.21 -5.31 14.51
N LEU A 171 -4.01 -4.22 15.25
CA LEU A 171 -5.04 -3.21 15.53
C LEU A 171 -5.58 -2.57 14.26
N MET A 172 -4.71 -2.20 13.31
CA MET A 172 -5.16 -1.55 12.07
C MET A 172 -5.91 -2.50 11.13
N THR A 173 -5.83 -3.81 11.33
CA THR A 173 -6.69 -4.78 10.65
C THR A 173 -8.04 -5.00 11.33
N ASP A 174 -8.16 -4.69 12.62
CA ASP A 174 -9.41 -4.81 13.36
C ASP A 174 -10.38 -3.67 12.96
N PRO A 175 -11.56 -3.96 12.38
CA PRO A 175 -12.55 -2.95 12.02
C PRO A 175 -13.04 -2.09 13.20
N SER A 176 -12.84 -2.54 14.44
CA SER A 176 -13.22 -1.80 15.65
C SER A 176 -12.46 -0.47 15.80
N ILE A 177 -11.27 -0.34 15.20
CA ILE A 177 -10.47 0.90 15.26
C ILE A 177 -10.98 2.00 14.32
N ALA A 178 -11.71 1.63 13.26
CA ALA A 178 -12.22 2.56 12.25
C ALA A 178 -12.95 3.78 12.84
N PRO A 179 -13.96 3.61 13.73
CA PRO A 179 -14.67 4.75 14.31
C PRO A 179 -13.77 5.69 15.12
N VAL A 180 -12.74 5.18 15.79
CA VAL A 180 -11.79 5.98 16.58
C VAL A 180 -10.96 6.89 15.66
N LEU A 181 -10.33 6.31 14.64
CA LEU A 181 -9.50 7.05 13.69
C LEU A 181 -10.33 8.04 12.86
N ALA A 182 -11.50 7.61 12.39
CA ALA A 182 -12.41 8.46 11.64
C ALA A 182 -12.91 9.66 12.47
N ARG A 183 -13.20 9.46 13.77
CA ARG A 183 -13.56 10.57 14.68
C ARG A 183 -12.44 11.59 14.79
N ARG A 184 -11.18 11.16 14.97
CA ARG A 184 -10.03 12.07 15.03
C ARG A 184 -9.90 12.89 13.75
N VAL A 185 -9.88 12.22 12.60
CA VAL A 185 -9.75 12.89 11.30
C VAL A 185 -10.90 13.88 11.06
N ALA A 186 -12.15 13.47 11.33
CA ALA A 186 -13.32 14.33 11.17
C ALA A 186 -13.32 15.52 12.16
N GLY A 187 -12.88 15.30 13.42
CA GLY A 187 -12.73 16.33 14.43
C GLY A 187 -11.79 17.45 13.97
N ILE A 188 -10.61 17.07 13.49
CA ILE A 188 -9.64 18.02 12.95
C ILE A 188 -10.19 18.75 11.73
N ARG A 189 -10.81 18.05 10.77
CA ARG A 189 -11.43 18.68 9.58
C ARG A 189 -12.51 19.71 9.95
N ARG A 190 -13.27 19.47 11.03
CA ARG A 190 -14.26 20.43 11.55
C ARG A 190 -13.60 21.67 12.16
N ARG A 191 -12.56 21.48 12.99
CA ARG A 191 -11.89 22.57 13.71
C ARG A 191 -10.92 23.36 12.83
N ARG A 192 -10.30 22.71 11.85
CA ARG A 192 -9.23 23.24 11.00
C ARG A 192 -9.59 23.14 9.52
N ARG A 193 -10.03 24.26 8.94
CA ARG A 193 -10.20 24.39 7.49
C ARG A 193 -8.89 24.83 6.83
N ARG A 194 -7.89 23.96 6.84
CA ARG A 194 -6.58 24.20 6.21
C ARG A 194 -6.44 23.32 4.97
N VAL A 195 -5.78 23.86 3.94
CA VAL A 195 -5.37 23.08 2.77
C VAL A 195 -4.20 22.16 3.13
N ARG A 196 -4.05 21.08 2.35
CA ARG A 196 -2.91 20.16 2.44
C ARG A 196 -1.59 20.92 2.39
N ARG A 197 -0.67 20.53 3.28
CA ARG A 197 0.68 21.08 3.34
C ARG A 197 1.57 20.49 2.23
N ALA A 198 1.67 21.19 1.10
CA ALA A 198 2.36 20.70 -0.10
C ALA A 198 3.88 20.49 0.12
N ASP A 199 4.53 21.35 0.91
CA ASP A 199 5.94 21.22 1.30
C ASP A 199 6.22 20.03 2.22
N TRP A 200 5.17 19.41 2.79
CA TRP A 200 5.27 18.25 3.66
C TRP A 200 4.86 16.94 2.97
N HIS A 201 3.91 17.01 2.03
CA HIS A 201 3.32 15.85 1.37
C HIS A 201 4.26 15.25 0.32
N ASN A 202 4.67 14.00 0.55
CA ASN A 202 5.41 13.19 -0.41
C ASN A 202 4.44 12.48 -1.37
N ARG A 203 4.36 12.98 -2.59
CA ARG A 203 3.44 12.45 -3.61
C ARG A 203 3.77 11.03 -4.07
N TRP A 204 5.04 10.62 -4.03
CA TRP A 204 5.48 9.29 -4.48
C TRP A 204 5.15 8.22 -3.44
N LEU A 205 5.43 8.52 -2.17
CA LEU A 205 5.04 7.66 -1.05
C LEU A 205 3.52 7.45 -1.03
N TRP A 206 2.75 8.54 -1.14
CA TRP A 206 1.28 8.42 -1.17
C TRP A 206 0.79 7.66 -2.41
N ALA A 207 1.34 7.92 -3.60
CA ALA A 207 0.94 7.19 -4.81
C ALA A 207 1.18 5.67 -4.68
N LEU A 208 2.21 5.25 -3.97
CA LEU A 208 2.48 3.84 -3.70
C LEU A 208 1.52 3.27 -2.64
N ALA A 209 1.25 3.99 -1.55
CA ALA A 209 0.34 3.55 -0.50
C ALA A 209 -1.14 3.54 -0.93
N ASP A 210 -1.59 4.54 -1.70
CA ASP A 210 -2.94 4.67 -2.27
C ASP A 210 -3.25 3.66 -3.37
N PHE A 211 -2.22 2.97 -3.83
CA PHE A 211 -2.31 1.91 -4.81
C PHE A 211 -2.63 0.53 -4.18
N GLY A 212 -2.46 0.33 -2.87
CA GLY A 212 -2.72 -0.95 -2.20
C GLY A 212 -4.20 -1.15 -1.82
N PHE A 213 -4.74 -2.32 -2.20
CA PHE A 213 -5.93 -2.98 -1.67
C PHE A 213 -7.33 -2.32 -1.64
N ALA A 214 -7.52 -1.02 -1.92
CA ALA A 214 -8.88 -0.44 -1.98
C ALA A 214 -9.37 -0.07 -3.42
N SER A 215 -10.53 -0.61 -3.77
CA SER A 215 -11.41 -0.32 -4.93
C SER A 215 -12.24 0.98 -4.69
N PRO A 216 -12.98 1.58 -5.65
CA PRO A 216 -12.75 1.84 -7.06
C PRO A 216 -12.17 3.25 -7.30
N SER A 217 -11.48 3.41 -8.43
CA SER A 217 -11.28 4.67 -9.17
C SER A 217 -11.41 5.99 -8.39
N LEU A 218 -10.33 6.44 -7.74
CA LEU A 218 -10.13 7.89 -7.65
C LEU A 218 -10.12 8.40 -9.10
N LYS A 219 -11.07 9.28 -9.42
CA LYS A 219 -10.95 10.12 -10.61
C LYS A 219 -9.64 10.86 -10.44
N VAL A 220 -8.62 10.46 -11.19
CA VAL A 220 -7.40 11.24 -11.34
C VAL A 220 -7.83 12.48 -12.13
N GLU A 221 -8.40 13.47 -11.45
CA GLU A 221 -8.45 14.80 -12.00
C GLU A 221 -7.00 15.22 -12.20
N ALA A 222 -6.68 15.58 -13.45
CA ALA A 222 -5.34 15.85 -13.88
C ALA A 222 -4.64 16.77 -12.87
N TYR A 223 -3.48 16.30 -12.37
CA TYR A 223 -2.55 17.11 -11.59
C TYR A 223 -2.01 18.22 -12.51
N GLU A 224 -2.78 19.30 -12.65
CA GLU A 224 -2.33 20.51 -13.32
C GLU A 224 -1.53 21.35 -12.33
N GLY A 225 -0.21 21.33 -12.49
CA GLY A 225 0.66 22.27 -11.80
C GLY A 225 2.06 21.72 -11.54
N VAL A 226 3.00 22.21 -12.35
CA VAL A 226 4.46 22.12 -12.21
C VAL A 226 5.09 20.84 -12.80
N ASN A 227 5.66 21.05 -14.00
CA ASN A 227 6.65 20.20 -14.65
C ASN A 227 7.83 19.95 -13.71
N ASP A 228 7.93 18.73 -13.18
CA ASP A 228 9.23 18.14 -12.93
C ASP A 228 9.16 16.64 -13.23
N VAL A 229 9.99 16.25 -14.19
CA VAL A 229 9.96 14.97 -14.90
C VAL A 229 11.01 14.07 -14.27
N SER A 230 10.60 13.21 -13.34
CA SER A 230 11.26 11.90 -13.06
C SER A 230 10.33 10.88 -12.38
N ALA A 231 9.01 11.02 -12.53
CA ALA A 231 8.01 10.08 -12.05
C ALA A 231 7.65 8.85 -12.96
N PRO A 232 8.41 8.43 -14.01
CA PRO A 232 7.98 7.31 -14.85
C PRO A 232 7.78 6.02 -14.07
N ASP A 233 8.69 5.60 -13.20
CA ASP A 233 8.68 4.22 -12.72
C ASP A 233 7.66 3.95 -11.62
N VAL A 234 7.58 4.79 -10.59
CA VAL A 234 6.59 4.61 -9.50
C VAL A 234 5.15 4.78 -10.02
N LEU A 235 4.89 5.76 -10.89
CA LEU A 235 3.59 5.91 -11.54
C LEU A 235 3.34 4.80 -12.57
N ARG A 236 4.36 4.29 -13.27
CA ARG A 236 4.24 3.14 -14.19
C ARG A 236 3.91 1.86 -13.44
N LEU A 237 4.52 1.61 -12.29
CA LEU A 237 4.26 0.43 -11.45
C LEU A 237 2.88 0.46 -10.83
N ALA A 238 2.49 1.60 -10.27
CA ALA A 238 1.14 1.81 -9.78
C ALA A 238 0.11 1.66 -10.92
N ARG A 239 0.38 2.22 -12.12
CA ARG A 239 -0.48 2.07 -13.30
C ARG A 239 -0.52 0.63 -13.84
N GLN A 240 0.59 -0.09 -13.87
CA GLN A 240 0.71 -1.45 -14.41
C GLN A 240 0.03 -2.49 -13.52
N ARG A 241 0.17 -2.39 -12.20
CA ARG A 241 -0.53 -3.32 -11.30
C ARG A 241 -2.01 -2.97 -11.12
N THR A 242 -2.38 -1.68 -11.14
CA THR A 242 -3.79 -1.25 -11.16
C THR A 242 -4.48 -1.70 -12.44
N SER A 243 -3.80 -1.58 -13.59
CA SER A 243 -4.36 -2.02 -14.87
C SER A 243 -4.57 -3.53 -14.86
N GLN A 244 -3.62 -4.32 -14.33
CA GLN A 244 -3.78 -5.77 -14.21
C GLN A 244 -4.91 -6.20 -13.27
N GLN A 245 -5.09 -5.53 -12.13
CA GLN A 245 -6.21 -5.83 -11.21
C GLN A 245 -7.57 -5.39 -11.78
N LYS A 246 -7.66 -4.21 -12.41
CA LYS A 246 -8.86 -3.75 -13.11
C LYS A 246 -9.20 -4.65 -14.30
N PHE A 247 -8.17 -5.10 -15.02
CA PHE A 247 -8.32 -6.04 -16.12
C PHE A 247 -8.86 -7.37 -15.64
N ARG A 248 -8.30 -7.91 -14.55
CA ARG A 248 -8.84 -9.10 -13.89
C ARG A 248 -10.30 -8.95 -13.48
N ALA A 249 -10.65 -7.86 -12.80
CA ALA A 249 -12.03 -7.60 -12.40
C ALA A 249 -12.97 -7.48 -13.60
N LEU A 250 -12.52 -6.81 -14.67
CA LEU A 250 -13.25 -6.69 -15.93
C LEU A 250 -13.52 -8.06 -16.55
N LEU A 251 -12.52 -8.95 -16.61
CA LEU A 251 -12.69 -10.30 -17.16
C LEU A 251 -13.59 -11.17 -16.28
N LEU A 252 -13.41 -11.18 -14.95
CA LEU A 252 -14.27 -11.93 -14.02
C LEU A 252 -15.76 -11.49 -14.09
N ALA A 253 -16.01 -10.23 -14.45
CA ALA A 253 -17.36 -9.71 -14.59
C ALA A 253 -18.02 -10.03 -15.95
N ASN A 254 -17.23 -10.31 -17.00
CA ASN A 254 -17.72 -10.39 -18.39
C ASN A 254 -17.41 -11.72 -19.10
N GLN A 255 -16.65 -12.62 -18.47
CA GLN A 255 -16.31 -13.94 -19.00
C GLN A 255 -16.73 -15.05 -18.03
N PRO A 256 -16.84 -16.30 -18.52
CA PRO A 256 -16.92 -17.47 -17.65
C PRO A 256 -15.78 -17.44 -16.63
N ASN A 257 -16.11 -17.62 -15.34
CA ASN A 257 -15.16 -17.61 -14.24
C ASN A 257 -14.36 -18.92 -14.18
N GLU A 258 -13.78 -19.32 -15.30
CA GLU A 258 -13.02 -20.54 -15.48
C GLU A 258 -11.80 -20.30 -16.38
N CYS A 259 -10.83 -21.21 -16.32
CA CYS A 259 -9.70 -21.18 -17.24
C CYS A 259 -10.18 -21.50 -18.65
N ALA A 260 -9.90 -20.62 -19.60
CA ALA A 260 -10.26 -20.80 -21.01
C ALA A 260 -9.59 -21.99 -21.72
N ILE A 261 -8.67 -22.71 -21.05
CA ILE A 261 -8.02 -23.93 -21.57
C ILE A 261 -8.54 -25.18 -20.85
N CYS A 262 -8.39 -25.25 -19.52
CA CYS A 262 -8.74 -26.47 -18.77
C CYS A 262 -10.07 -26.42 -17.99
N GLY A 263 -10.80 -25.31 -18.04
CA GLY A 263 -12.11 -25.17 -17.39
C GLY A 263 -12.09 -25.17 -15.85
N ILE A 264 -10.92 -25.06 -15.20
CA ILE A 264 -10.89 -24.91 -13.74
C ILE A 264 -11.59 -23.60 -13.33
N ASP A 265 -12.54 -23.67 -12.41
CA ASP A 265 -13.46 -22.59 -12.03
C ASP A 265 -13.17 -21.98 -10.64
N VAL A 266 -12.03 -22.34 -10.06
CA VAL A 266 -11.55 -21.80 -8.78
C VAL A 266 -10.99 -20.39 -9.03
N LYS A 267 -11.80 -19.36 -8.75
CA LYS A 267 -11.46 -17.94 -9.00
C LYS A 267 -10.08 -17.53 -8.49
N ASP A 268 -9.68 -18.04 -7.31
CA ASP A 268 -8.41 -17.68 -6.67
C ASP A 268 -7.17 -18.14 -7.44
N VAL A 269 -7.29 -19.16 -8.30
CA VAL A 269 -6.16 -19.65 -9.13
C VAL A 269 -6.21 -19.15 -10.57
N LEU A 270 -7.26 -18.42 -10.94
CA LEU A 270 -7.34 -17.74 -12.23
C LEU A 270 -6.44 -16.51 -12.23
N GLU A 271 -6.00 -16.10 -13.40
CA GLU A 271 -5.17 -14.93 -13.69
C GLU A 271 -5.69 -14.29 -14.99
N ALA A 272 -5.49 -12.98 -15.16
CA ALA A 272 -5.93 -12.25 -16.35
C ALA A 272 -4.80 -12.16 -17.37
N ALA A 273 -4.88 -12.96 -18.42
CA ALA A 273 -3.89 -13.02 -19.49
C ALA A 273 -4.28 -12.09 -20.65
N HIS A 274 -3.32 -11.37 -21.22
CA HIS A 274 -3.54 -10.59 -22.45
C HIS A 274 -3.26 -11.47 -23.66
N LEU A 275 -4.14 -11.45 -24.68
CA LEU A 275 -3.93 -12.17 -25.94
C LEU A 275 -2.84 -11.50 -26.80
N LYS A 276 -2.88 -10.17 -26.89
CA LYS A 276 -1.77 -9.36 -27.38
C LYS A 276 -1.07 -8.73 -26.19
N ALA A 277 0.22 -9.00 -26.03
CA ALA A 277 0.99 -8.51 -24.89
C ALA A 277 0.90 -6.98 -24.76
N HIS A 278 0.83 -6.50 -23.52
CA HIS A 278 0.78 -5.07 -23.25
C HIS A 278 2.01 -4.32 -23.81
N ALA A 279 3.19 -4.96 -23.76
CA ALA A 279 4.44 -4.45 -24.33
C ALA A 279 4.37 -4.23 -25.86
N GLU A 280 3.45 -4.91 -26.54
CA GLU A 280 3.22 -4.81 -27.99
C GLU A 280 2.03 -3.90 -28.34
N GLY A 281 1.52 -3.15 -27.36
CA GLY A 281 0.37 -2.26 -27.51
C GLY A 281 -0.99 -2.96 -27.36
N GLY A 282 -1.05 -4.10 -26.67
CA GLY A 282 -2.30 -4.74 -26.29
C GLY A 282 -3.09 -3.94 -25.24
N ALA A 283 -4.37 -3.68 -25.53
CA ALA A 283 -5.27 -3.00 -24.60
C ALA A 283 -5.77 -3.97 -23.52
N ALA A 284 -6.01 -3.47 -22.30
CA ALA A 284 -6.66 -4.23 -21.23
C ALA A 284 -8.19 -4.22 -21.43
N SER A 285 -8.68 -4.99 -22.40
CA SER A 285 -10.09 -5.04 -22.80
C SER A 285 -10.64 -6.48 -22.82
N ILE A 286 -11.97 -6.63 -22.81
CA ILE A 286 -12.62 -7.94 -22.82
C ILE A 286 -12.21 -8.75 -24.06
N GLU A 287 -12.03 -8.08 -25.20
CA GLU A 287 -11.66 -8.68 -26.48
C GLU A 287 -10.22 -9.22 -26.44
N ASN A 288 -9.32 -8.52 -25.75
CA ASN A 288 -7.89 -8.85 -25.67
C ASN A 288 -7.50 -9.61 -24.40
N GLY A 289 -8.45 -10.11 -23.60
CA GLY A 289 -8.17 -10.78 -22.34
C GLY A 289 -8.84 -12.12 -22.17
N ARG A 290 -8.18 -13.06 -21.47
CA ARG A 290 -8.76 -14.36 -21.08
C ARG A 290 -8.40 -14.70 -19.64
N LEU A 291 -9.32 -15.35 -18.93
CA LEU A 291 -9.02 -15.95 -17.63
C LEU A 291 -8.30 -17.28 -17.86
N LEU A 292 -7.10 -17.41 -17.29
CA LEU A 292 -6.28 -18.62 -17.37
C LEU A 292 -5.88 -19.04 -15.96
N CYS A 293 -5.72 -20.34 -15.70
CA CYS A 293 -5.07 -20.76 -14.46
C CYS A 293 -3.57 -20.46 -14.53
N ALA A 294 -2.92 -20.41 -13.38
CA ALA A 294 -1.50 -20.04 -13.27
C ALA A 294 -0.55 -20.91 -14.12
N ASN A 295 -0.89 -22.17 -14.41
CA ASN A 295 -0.09 -23.03 -15.30
C ASN A 295 -0.26 -22.62 -16.77
N HIS A 296 -1.50 -22.46 -17.22
CA HIS A 296 -1.81 -22.12 -18.60
C HIS A 296 -1.41 -20.69 -18.95
N HIS A 297 -1.48 -19.75 -18.00
CA HIS A 297 -0.98 -18.40 -18.20
C HIS A 297 0.53 -18.41 -18.47
N ARG A 298 1.31 -19.12 -17.63
CA ARG A 298 2.75 -19.29 -17.86
C ARG A 298 3.08 -20.02 -19.16
N ALA A 299 2.30 -21.04 -19.52
CA ALA A 299 2.50 -21.77 -20.77
C ALA A 299 2.22 -20.88 -21.99
N TYR A 300 1.19 -20.03 -21.92
CA TYR A 300 0.88 -19.06 -22.96
C TYR A 300 1.97 -17.99 -23.10
N ASP A 301 2.43 -17.42 -21.98
CA ASP A 301 3.53 -16.44 -21.96
C ASP A 301 4.84 -17.04 -22.50
N ALA A 302 5.03 -18.35 -22.34
CA ALA A 302 6.17 -19.10 -22.88
C ALA A 302 5.98 -19.51 -24.36
N HIS A 303 4.94 -19.03 -25.04
CA HIS A 303 4.59 -19.36 -26.42
C HIS A 303 4.35 -20.86 -26.67
N LEU A 304 3.91 -21.60 -25.66
CA LEU A 304 3.51 -23.01 -25.81
C LEU A 304 2.07 -23.15 -26.29
N TYR A 305 1.27 -22.11 -26.10
CA TYR A 305 -0.06 -21.97 -26.68
C TYR A 305 -0.14 -20.69 -27.51
N TRP A 306 -0.99 -20.71 -28.53
CA TRP A 306 -1.37 -19.52 -29.30
C TRP A 306 -2.89 -19.40 -29.36
N TRP A 307 -3.39 -18.17 -29.57
CA TRP A 307 -4.82 -17.88 -29.66
C TRP A 307 -5.27 -17.84 -31.11
N THR A 308 -6.26 -18.65 -31.46
CA THR A 308 -6.76 -18.82 -32.85
C THR A 308 -7.77 -17.77 -33.28
N GLY A 309 -8.27 -16.96 -32.35
CA GLY A 309 -9.45 -16.11 -32.55
C GLY A 309 -10.68 -16.60 -31.77
N SER A 310 -10.74 -17.89 -31.46
CA SER A 310 -11.85 -18.50 -30.70
C SER A 310 -11.39 -19.45 -29.58
N GLU A 311 -10.21 -20.05 -29.69
CA GLU A 311 -9.68 -21.03 -28.74
C GLU A 311 -8.15 -20.92 -28.60
N PHE A 312 -7.60 -21.57 -27.58
CA PHE A 312 -6.15 -21.75 -27.44
C PHE A 312 -5.74 -23.07 -28.09
N ALA A 313 -4.69 -23.04 -28.89
CA ALA A 313 -4.12 -24.21 -29.52
C ALA A 313 -2.66 -24.40 -29.09
N TRP A 314 -2.28 -25.64 -28.86
CA TRP A 314 -0.91 -26.03 -28.53
C TRP A 314 0.02 -25.78 -29.72
N ASP A 315 1.14 -25.08 -29.49
CA ASP A 315 2.12 -24.67 -30.51
C ASP A 315 3.51 -25.29 -30.33
N SER A 316 3.68 -26.18 -29.35
CA SER A 316 4.98 -26.77 -29.05
C SER A 316 5.19 -28.14 -29.70
N PRO A 317 6.44 -28.57 -29.99
CA PRO A 317 6.71 -29.91 -30.51
C PRO A 317 6.27 -31.02 -29.54
N GLY A 318 5.45 -31.95 -30.03
CA GLY A 318 4.97 -33.09 -29.27
C GLY A 318 3.52 -32.93 -28.80
N PRO A 319 2.93 -33.99 -28.20
CA PRO A 319 1.58 -33.90 -27.67
C PRO A 319 1.53 -32.93 -26.49
N GLU A 320 0.41 -32.24 -26.34
CA GLU A 320 0.13 -31.38 -25.20
C GLU A 320 0.25 -32.18 -23.88
N PRO A 321 1.13 -31.76 -22.95
CA PRO A 321 1.24 -32.39 -21.65
C PRO A 321 0.04 -32.01 -20.78
N SER A 322 -0.30 -32.85 -19.80
CA SER A 322 -1.32 -32.50 -18.81
C SER A 322 -0.82 -31.36 -17.90
N LEU A 323 -1.33 -30.15 -18.11
CA LEU A 323 -1.00 -28.94 -17.32
C LEU A 323 -2.08 -28.58 -16.29
N GLY A 324 -3.10 -29.43 -16.12
CA GLY A 324 -4.26 -29.20 -15.24
C GLY A 324 -5.34 -30.29 -15.45
N ARG A 325 -6.56 -30.08 -14.90
CA ARG A 325 -7.66 -31.07 -14.98
C ARG A 325 -7.83 -31.58 -16.42
N GLY A 326 -7.61 -32.88 -16.58
CA GLY A 326 -8.02 -33.66 -17.75
C GLY A 326 -9.44 -34.19 -17.59
#